data_AF-A0A443ST99-F1
#
_entry.id   AF-A0A443ST99-F1
#
_cell.length_a   1.000
_cell.length_b   1.000
_cell.length_c   1.000
_cell.angle_alpha   90.00
_cell.angle_beta   90.00
_cell.angle_gamma   90.00
#
_symmetry.space_group_name_H-M   'P 1'
#
loop_
_entity.id
_entity.type
_entity.pdbx_description
1 polymer ?
#
loop_
_entity_poly.entity_id
_entity_poly.type
_entity_poly.pdbx_seq_one_letter_code
_entity_poly.pdbx_strand_id
1 'polypeptide(L)'
;MYLPAKWSLSPSNTCFFHTSAALEKRQSSRFKRTIKKDNPLTYEQANPMYSIAVRKSWNSWNTSNLEGGLRKAETAFEDMFIRKFMFGTWHKMFLSEVIIKRRANLIVIGGIINRQVMQRKIYFLTGYTEEILSYLFKCPVKIELQTIADKSEMIVRYV
;
A
#
# COMPACT_ATOMS: atom_id res chain seq x y z
N MET A 1 32.13 51.74 -33.00
CA MET A 1 32.08 52.30 -31.63
C MET A 1 30.73 53.01 -31.48
N TYR A 2 30.04 52.87 -30.33
CA TYR A 2 28.62 53.25 -30.04
C TYR A 2 27.57 52.25 -30.57
N LEU A 3 26.59 51.70 -29.83
CA LEU A 3 26.11 51.75 -28.43
C LEU A 3 25.31 50.44 -28.15
N PRO A 4 25.10 50.04 -26.88
CA PRO A 4 24.70 48.68 -26.48
C PRO A 4 23.20 48.39 -26.59
N ALA A 5 22.89 47.11 -26.81
CA ALA A 5 21.55 46.53 -26.77
C ALA A 5 20.87 46.77 -25.41
N LYS A 6 19.78 47.53 -25.41
CA LYS A 6 18.84 47.61 -24.29
C LYS A 6 18.06 46.30 -24.23
N TRP A 7 18.44 45.40 -23.33
CA TRP A 7 17.54 44.36 -22.86
C TRP A 7 16.51 45.03 -21.94
N SER A 8 15.28 45.21 -22.40
CA SER A 8 14.16 45.44 -21.49
C SER A 8 13.78 44.09 -20.89
N LEU A 9 14.19 43.83 -19.65
CA LEU A 9 13.58 42.78 -18.83
C LEU A 9 12.13 43.19 -18.58
N SER A 10 11.20 42.71 -19.42
CA SER A 10 9.78 42.73 -19.07
C SER A 10 9.59 41.67 -17.97
N PRO A 11 9.00 42.00 -16.81
CA PRO A 11 8.56 40.98 -15.88
C PRO A 11 7.30 40.37 -16.48
N SER A 12 7.44 39.38 -17.36
CA SER A 12 6.29 38.56 -17.76
C SER A 12 6.00 37.57 -16.62
N ASN A 13 5.58 38.09 -15.47
CA ASN A 13 4.72 37.35 -14.56
C ASN A 13 3.32 37.33 -15.19
N THR A 14 3.21 36.71 -16.36
CA THR A 14 1.92 36.31 -16.89
C THR A 14 1.46 35.15 -16.02
N CYS A 15 0.64 35.46 -15.01
CA CYS A 15 -0.31 34.50 -14.48
C CYS A 15 -1.17 34.07 -15.66
N PHE A 16 -0.82 32.96 -16.29
CA PHE A 16 -1.65 32.38 -17.35
C PHE A 16 -2.94 31.91 -16.68
N PHE A 17 -4.00 32.69 -16.82
CA PHE A 17 -5.35 32.23 -16.53
C PHE A 17 -5.61 31.02 -17.42
N HIS A 18 -5.66 29.84 -16.82
CA HIS A 18 -6.02 28.61 -17.51
C HIS A 18 -7.51 28.71 -17.89
N THR A 19 -7.80 29.05 -19.15
CA THR A 19 -9.17 29.25 -19.66
C THR A 19 -9.89 27.93 -19.96
N SER A 20 -9.19 26.80 -19.92
CA SER A 20 -9.81 25.47 -20.01
C SER A 20 -10.45 25.05 -18.69
N ALA A 21 -11.61 24.40 -18.76
CA ALA A 21 -12.24 23.79 -17.59
C ALA A 21 -11.28 22.81 -16.90
N ALA A 22 -11.16 22.90 -15.56
CA ALA A 22 -10.38 21.94 -14.78
C ALA A 22 -11.03 20.55 -14.90
N LEU A 23 -10.36 19.63 -15.59
CA LEU A 23 -10.85 18.27 -15.76
C LEU A 23 -10.47 17.42 -14.54
N GLU A 24 -11.32 17.43 -13.51
CA GLU A 24 -11.13 16.66 -12.27
C GLU A 24 -11.37 15.15 -12.46
N LYS A 25 -10.44 14.47 -13.13
CA LYS A 25 -10.47 13.01 -13.26
C LYS A 25 -10.09 12.35 -11.93
N ARG A 26 -11.01 11.60 -11.33
CA ARG A 26 -10.77 10.79 -10.11
C ARG A 26 -9.60 9.80 -10.32
N GLN A 27 -8.49 10.02 -9.60
CA GLN A 27 -7.28 9.18 -9.66
C GLN A 27 -7.15 8.15 -8.52
N SER A 28 -7.94 8.29 -7.44
CA SER A 28 -7.80 7.42 -6.26
C SER A 28 -7.97 5.94 -6.60
N SER A 29 -7.00 5.10 -6.20
CA SER A 29 -7.00 3.64 -6.38
C SER A 29 -7.23 3.20 -7.84
N ARG A 30 -6.77 3.99 -8.81
CA ARG A 30 -6.88 3.69 -10.24
C ARG A 30 -5.50 3.72 -10.89
N PHE A 31 -5.10 2.59 -11.46
CA PHE A 31 -3.88 2.51 -12.27
C PHE A 31 -4.14 3.06 -13.67
N LYS A 32 -3.20 3.87 -14.18
CA LYS A 32 -3.26 4.45 -15.51
C LYS A 32 -3.08 3.36 -16.56
N ARG A 33 -3.94 3.36 -17.59
CA ARG A 33 -3.85 2.45 -18.73
C ARG A 33 -2.59 2.69 -19.53
N THR A 34 -1.88 1.61 -19.83
CA THR A 34 -0.72 1.58 -20.72
C THR A 34 -1.19 1.27 -22.14
N ILE A 35 -0.53 1.84 -23.15
CA ILE A 35 -0.87 1.60 -24.57
C ILE A 35 -0.79 0.11 -24.90
N LYS A 36 0.28 -0.55 -24.45
CA LYS A 36 0.54 -1.97 -24.71
C LYS A 36 -0.21 -2.92 -23.77
N LYS A 37 -0.83 -2.40 -22.69
CA LYS A 37 -1.43 -3.20 -21.61
C LYS A 37 -0.46 -4.20 -21.00
N ASP A 38 0.79 -3.77 -20.75
CA ASP A 38 1.83 -4.66 -20.22
C ASP A 38 1.83 -4.72 -18.70
N ASN A 39 1.16 -3.79 -18.00
CA ASN A 39 1.24 -3.71 -16.54
C ASN A 39 0.30 -4.71 -15.87
N PRO A 40 0.82 -5.70 -15.13
CA PRO A 40 -0.02 -6.66 -14.44
C PRO A 40 -0.56 -6.07 -13.14
N LEU A 41 -1.86 -6.25 -12.92
CA LEU A 41 -2.56 -5.86 -11.70
C LEU A 41 -3.09 -7.08 -10.97
N THR A 42 -2.96 -6.99 -9.65
CA THR A 42 -3.54 -7.93 -8.69
C THR A 42 -5.01 -7.61 -8.46
N TYR A 43 -5.76 -8.52 -7.85
CA TYR A 43 -7.19 -8.31 -7.56
C TYR A 43 -7.46 -7.00 -6.80
N GLU A 44 -6.70 -6.73 -5.74
CA GLU A 44 -6.85 -5.53 -4.91
C GLU A 44 -6.57 -4.24 -5.68
N GLN A 45 -5.57 -4.28 -6.56
CA GLN A 45 -5.15 -3.16 -7.40
C GLN A 45 -6.11 -2.89 -8.56
N ALA A 46 -6.72 -3.93 -9.14
CA ALA A 46 -7.63 -3.81 -10.26
C ALA A 46 -8.97 -3.16 -9.88
N ASN A 47 -9.34 -3.22 -8.60
CA ASN A 47 -10.60 -2.72 -8.08
C ASN A 47 -10.46 -1.28 -7.51
N PRO A 48 -11.28 -0.32 -7.99
CA PRO A 48 -11.23 1.06 -7.51
C PRO A 48 -11.75 1.20 -6.07
N MET A 49 -11.51 2.37 -5.47
CA MET A 49 -11.88 2.64 -4.06
C MET A 49 -13.37 2.48 -3.77
N TYR A 50 -14.26 2.91 -4.67
CA TYR A 50 -15.71 2.83 -4.43
C TYR A 50 -16.28 1.40 -4.48
N SER A 51 -15.49 0.41 -4.92
CA SER A 51 -15.91 -1.00 -4.91
C SER A 51 -15.49 -1.77 -3.65
N ILE A 52 -15.00 -1.06 -2.62
CA ILE A 52 -14.84 -1.62 -1.27
C ILE A 52 -16.22 -2.03 -0.75
N ALA A 53 -16.28 -3.16 -0.04
CA ALA A 53 -17.48 -3.85 0.45
C ALA A 53 -18.36 -4.55 -0.61
N VAL A 54 -18.14 -4.31 -1.91
CA VAL A 54 -18.88 -4.98 -3.01
C VAL A 54 -18.03 -6.03 -3.71
N ARG A 55 -16.84 -5.64 -4.17
CA ARG A 55 -15.90 -6.53 -4.86
C ARG A 55 -14.72 -6.85 -3.97
N LYS A 56 -14.11 -5.81 -3.38
CA LYS A 56 -12.98 -5.96 -2.48
C LYS A 56 -13.38 -5.72 -1.03
N SER A 57 -12.66 -6.34 -0.11
CA SER A 57 -12.87 -6.21 1.32
C SER A 57 -11.89 -5.20 1.95
N TRP A 58 -11.81 -5.18 3.27
CA TRP A 58 -10.85 -4.38 4.02
C TRP A 58 -9.58 -5.17 4.30
N ASN A 59 -8.44 -4.48 4.21
CA ASN A 59 -7.11 -5.05 4.51
C ASN A 59 -6.79 -5.05 6.00
N SER A 60 -7.53 -4.32 6.82
CA SER A 60 -7.46 -4.40 8.28
C SER A 60 -8.85 -4.63 8.86
N TRP A 61 -8.94 -5.63 9.74
CA TRP A 61 -10.15 -6.00 10.45
C TRP A 61 -9.96 -5.78 11.94
N ASN A 62 -10.73 -4.86 12.51
CA ASN A 62 -10.73 -4.49 13.92
C ASN A 62 -12.12 -4.01 14.36
N THR A 63 -12.31 -3.81 15.67
CA THR A 63 -13.56 -3.30 16.25
C THR A 63 -13.53 -1.80 16.51
N SER A 64 -12.38 -1.14 16.33
CA SER A 64 -12.15 0.26 16.73
C SER A 64 -13.04 1.23 15.96
N ASN A 65 -13.33 0.96 14.69
CA ASN A 65 -14.14 1.84 13.84
C ASN A 65 -15.66 1.64 13.98
N LEU A 66 -16.10 0.69 14.81
CA LEU A 66 -17.53 0.53 15.12
C LEU A 66 -18.05 1.75 15.90
N GLU A 67 -19.37 1.90 15.94
CA GLU A 67 -20.02 2.87 16.81
C GLU A 67 -19.68 2.55 18.28
N GLY A 68 -19.20 3.56 19.02
CA GLY A 68 -18.68 3.36 20.38
C GLY A 68 -17.31 2.66 20.47
N GLY A 69 -16.66 2.34 19.33
CA GLY A 69 -15.34 1.73 19.30
C GLY A 69 -14.25 2.62 19.89
N LEU A 70 -13.38 2.02 20.70
CA LEU A 70 -12.28 2.71 21.40
C LEU A 70 -11.00 2.73 20.54
N ARG A 71 -10.07 3.64 20.86
CA ARG A 71 -8.67 3.63 20.36
C ARG A 71 -8.54 3.65 18.82
N LYS A 72 -9.41 4.36 18.11
CA LYS A 72 -9.39 4.49 16.62
C LYS A 72 -8.04 4.96 16.09
N ALA A 73 -7.51 6.05 16.65
CA ALA A 73 -6.26 6.65 16.20
C ALA A 73 -5.05 5.74 16.43
N GLU A 74 -4.95 5.14 17.61
CA GLU A 74 -3.86 4.23 17.97
C GLU A 74 -3.86 2.99 17.08
N THR A 75 -5.03 2.37 16.88
CA THR A 75 -5.17 1.20 16.01
C THR A 75 -4.74 1.51 14.58
N ALA A 76 -5.11 2.68 14.06
CA ALA A 76 -4.69 3.11 12.72
C ALA A 76 -3.18 3.36 12.62
N PHE A 77 -2.58 3.94 13.66
CA PHE A 77 -1.13 4.15 13.73
C PHE A 77 -0.38 2.82 13.76
N GLU A 78 -0.79 1.90 14.62
CA GLU A 78 -0.21 0.56 14.72
C GLU A 78 -0.33 -0.21 13.39
N ASP A 79 -1.49 -0.16 12.73
CA ASP A 79 -1.69 -0.83 11.44
C ASP A 79 -0.76 -0.24 10.34
N MET A 80 -0.55 1.08 10.33
CA MET A 80 0.39 1.72 9.41
C MET A 80 1.84 1.39 9.73
N PHE A 81 2.19 1.32 11.02
CA PHE A 81 3.50 0.89 11.48
C PHE A 81 3.79 -0.54 11.04
N ILE A 82 2.87 -1.49 11.30
CA ILE A 82 3.00 -2.90 10.91
C ILE A 82 3.23 -3.00 9.41
N ARG A 83 2.45 -2.29 8.58
CA ARG A 83 2.63 -2.31 7.12
C ARG A 83 4.04 -1.87 6.72
N LYS A 84 4.50 -0.73 7.22
CA LYS A 84 5.85 -0.21 6.91
C LYS A 84 6.95 -1.14 7.40
N PHE A 85 6.79 -1.69 8.61
CA PHE A 85 7.72 -2.63 9.20
C PHE A 85 7.81 -3.92 8.37
N MET A 86 6.67 -4.49 7.97
CA MET A 86 6.63 -5.70 7.13
C MET A 86 7.25 -5.43 5.74
N PHE A 87 6.93 -4.30 5.09
CA PHE A 87 7.56 -3.96 3.80
C PHE A 87 9.07 -3.71 3.90
N GLY A 88 9.56 -3.21 5.03
CA GLY A 88 10.98 -3.00 5.28
C GLY A 88 11.74 -4.30 5.57
N THR A 89 11.20 -5.13 6.46
CA THR A 89 11.84 -6.40 6.89
C THR A 89 11.74 -7.48 5.82
N TRP A 90 10.58 -7.64 5.18
CA TRP A 90 10.33 -8.61 4.11
C TRP A 90 10.53 -7.96 2.73
N HIS A 91 11.77 -7.54 2.47
CA HIS A 91 12.09 -6.75 1.28
C HIS A 91 11.73 -7.47 -0.03
N LYS A 92 10.78 -6.91 -0.79
CA LYS A 92 10.31 -7.43 -2.09
C LYS A 92 9.82 -8.89 -2.08
N MET A 93 9.51 -9.45 -0.92
CA MET A 93 9.01 -10.82 -0.80
C MET A 93 7.49 -10.90 -0.90
N PHE A 94 6.78 -9.87 -0.41
CA PHE A 94 5.34 -9.79 -0.48
C PHE A 94 4.87 -9.53 -1.90
N LEU A 95 3.98 -10.40 -2.37
CA LEU A 95 3.30 -10.30 -3.66
C LEU A 95 2.01 -9.50 -3.50
N SER A 96 1.26 -9.74 -2.43
CA SER A 96 0.01 -9.06 -2.08
C SER A 96 0.22 -7.93 -1.06
N GLU A 97 -0.81 -7.12 -0.86
CA GLU A 97 -0.88 -6.24 0.30
C GLU A 97 -1.00 -7.07 1.60
N VAL A 98 -0.46 -6.53 2.70
CA VAL A 98 -0.52 -7.18 4.02
C VAL A 98 -1.92 -7.07 4.60
N ILE A 99 -2.46 -8.18 5.08
CA ILE A 99 -3.77 -8.26 5.73
C ILE A 99 -3.56 -8.30 7.24
N ILE A 100 -4.25 -7.46 7.99
CA ILE A 100 -4.15 -7.40 9.45
C ILE A 100 -5.50 -7.78 10.04
N LYS A 101 -5.52 -8.75 10.94
CA LYS A 101 -6.73 -9.18 11.65
C LYS A 101 -6.49 -9.07 13.15
N ARG A 102 -7.31 -8.30 13.84
CA ARG A 102 -7.25 -8.18 15.31
C ARG A 102 -8.38 -8.99 15.91
N ARG A 103 -8.03 -9.97 16.74
CA ARG A 103 -8.98 -10.82 17.47
C ARG A 103 -8.70 -10.70 18.95
N ALA A 104 -9.52 -9.94 19.65
CA ALA A 104 -9.23 -9.52 21.03
C ALA A 104 -7.80 -8.95 21.12
N ASN A 105 -6.94 -9.50 21.98
CA ASN A 105 -5.55 -9.06 22.14
C ASN A 105 -4.57 -9.69 21.12
N LEU A 106 -5.02 -10.58 20.23
CA LEU A 106 -4.16 -11.22 19.24
C LEU A 106 -4.14 -10.42 17.94
N ILE A 107 -2.95 -10.08 17.46
CA ILE A 107 -2.76 -9.51 16.12
C ILE A 107 -2.30 -10.63 15.19
N VAL A 108 -3.11 -10.94 14.18
CA VAL A 108 -2.77 -11.88 13.12
C VAL A 108 -2.41 -11.11 11.86
N ILE A 109 -1.18 -11.27 11.38
CA ILE A 109 -0.67 -10.65 10.17
C ILE A 109 -0.63 -11.70 9.08
N GLY A 110 -1.46 -11.51 8.04
CA GLY A 110 -1.55 -12.39 6.89
C GLY A 110 -0.90 -11.79 5.65
N GLY A 111 -0.31 -12.62 4.80
CA GLY A 111 0.07 -12.19 3.47
C GLY A 111 0.63 -13.28 2.57
N ILE A 112 0.73 -12.96 1.29
CA ILE A 112 1.19 -13.88 0.25
C ILE A 112 2.63 -13.52 -0.14
N ILE A 113 3.52 -14.49 -0.07
CA ILE A 113 4.95 -14.34 -0.33
C ILE A 113 5.42 -15.18 -1.52
N ASN A 114 6.46 -14.71 -2.19
CA ASN A 114 7.15 -15.46 -3.25
C ASN A 114 8.13 -16.49 -2.65
N ARG A 115 8.22 -17.68 -3.24
CA ARG A 115 9.10 -18.79 -2.81
C ARG A 115 10.58 -18.63 -3.22
N GLN A 116 11.04 -17.42 -3.52
CA GLN A 116 12.43 -17.17 -3.97
C GLN A 116 13.48 -17.38 -2.88
N VAL A 117 13.09 -17.36 -1.60
CA VAL A 117 14.01 -17.46 -0.47
C VAL A 117 13.91 -18.84 0.18
N MET A 118 15.05 -19.36 0.62
CA MET A 118 15.13 -20.62 1.36
C MET A 118 14.28 -20.60 2.63
N GLN A 119 13.56 -21.71 2.90
CA GLN A 119 12.57 -21.81 3.98
C GLN A 119 13.16 -21.45 5.35
N ARG A 120 14.43 -21.81 5.63
CA ARG A 120 15.09 -21.49 6.90
C ARG A 120 15.10 -19.98 7.20
N LYS A 121 15.32 -19.14 6.19
CA LYS A 121 15.31 -17.67 6.36
C LYS A 121 13.89 -17.15 6.57
N ILE A 122 12.90 -17.77 5.93
CA ILE A 122 11.49 -17.43 6.13
C ILE A 122 11.10 -17.71 7.58
N TYR A 123 11.36 -18.91 8.10
CA TYR A 123 11.06 -19.26 9.49
C TYR A 123 11.81 -18.38 10.50
N PHE A 124 13.08 -18.06 10.23
CA PHE A 124 13.83 -17.12 11.05
C PHE A 124 13.16 -15.73 11.08
N LEU A 125 12.80 -15.20 9.92
CA LEU A 125 12.19 -13.88 9.81
C LEU A 125 10.78 -13.85 10.42
N THR A 126 10.03 -14.94 10.31
CA THR A 126 8.74 -15.13 11.00
C THR A 126 8.93 -15.03 12.51
N GLY A 127 9.82 -15.81 13.12
CA GLY A 127 10.06 -15.73 14.56
C GLY A 127 10.58 -14.36 15.01
N TYR A 128 11.52 -13.78 14.25
CA TYR A 128 12.02 -12.42 14.52
C TYR A 128 10.91 -11.38 14.54
N THR A 129 10.01 -11.43 13.56
CA THR A 129 8.92 -10.44 13.43
C THR A 129 7.81 -10.67 14.45
N GLU A 130 7.49 -11.90 14.82
CA GLU A 130 6.55 -12.22 15.91
C GLU A 130 7.06 -11.69 17.25
N GLU A 131 8.31 -11.98 17.60
CA GLU A 131 8.90 -11.56 18.88
C GLU A 131 9.01 -10.04 18.99
N ILE A 132 9.60 -9.36 17.99
CA ILE A 132 9.83 -7.91 18.07
C ILE A 132 8.51 -7.11 18.12
N LEU A 133 7.49 -7.54 17.36
CA LEU A 133 6.18 -6.89 17.39
C LEU A 133 5.44 -7.19 18.68
N SER A 134 5.59 -8.40 19.22
CA SER A 134 5.04 -8.77 20.52
C SER A 134 5.61 -7.89 21.65
N TYR A 135 6.93 -7.69 21.66
CA TYR A 135 7.58 -6.81 22.64
C TYR A 135 7.20 -5.34 22.48
N LEU A 136 6.99 -4.86 21.25
CA LEU A 136 6.64 -3.47 20.98
C LEU A 136 5.20 -3.16 21.39
N PHE A 137 4.24 -3.99 20.99
CA PHE A 137 2.82 -3.76 21.23
C PHE A 137 2.29 -4.37 22.52
N LYS A 138 3.12 -5.14 23.24
CA LYS A 138 2.74 -5.85 24.49
C LYS A 138 1.55 -6.79 24.29
N CYS A 139 1.45 -7.38 23.10
CA CYS A 139 0.37 -8.29 22.73
C CYS A 139 0.91 -9.43 21.87
N PRO A 140 0.32 -10.64 21.93
CA PRO A 140 0.76 -11.74 21.09
C PRO A 140 0.50 -11.41 19.62
N VAL A 141 1.53 -11.61 18.79
CA VAL A 141 1.47 -11.44 17.34
C VAL A 141 1.72 -12.79 16.67
N LYS A 142 0.88 -13.12 15.69
CA LYS A 142 0.99 -14.34 14.89
C LYS A 142 1.07 -13.99 13.42
N ILE A 143 1.98 -14.60 12.69
CA ILE A 143 2.15 -14.37 11.25
C ILE A 143 1.69 -15.60 10.47
N GLU A 144 0.80 -15.37 9.51
CA GLU A 144 0.24 -16.40 8.62
C GLU A 144 0.68 -16.11 7.18
N LEU A 145 1.65 -16.89 6.69
CA LEU A 145 2.21 -16.73 5.35
C LEU A 145 1.71 -17.81 4.42
N GLN A 146 1.27 -17.40 3.24
CA GLN A 146 1.00 -18.29 2.12
C GLN A 146 2.07 -18.11 1.05
N THR A 147 2.67 -19.20 0.58
CA THR A 147 3.69 -19.16 -0.47
C THR A 147 3.07 -19.44 -1.83
N ILE A 148 3.53 -18.70 -2.84
CA ILE A 148 3.21 -18.93 -4.25
C ILE A 148 4.52 -19.11 -5.02
N ALA A 149 4.51 -19.96 -6.05
CA ALA A 149 5.67 -20.23 -6.89
C ALA A 149 5.94 -19.06 -7.84
N ASP A 150 4.92 -18.65 -8.61
CA ASP A 150 5.05 -17.60 -9.60
C ASP A 150 4.13 -16.41 -9.35
N LYS A 151 4.65 -15.21 -9.61
CA LYS A 151 3.87 -13.96 -9.50
C LYS A 151 2.68 -13.93 -10.47
N SER A 152 2.76 -14.66 -11.58
CA SER A 152 1.72 -14.74 -12.61
C SER A 152 0.39 -15.27 -12.07
N GLU A 153 0.41 -16.18 -11.10
CA GLU A 153 -0.78 -16.79 -10.51
C GLU A 153 -1.68 -15.78 -9.79
N MET A 154 -1.13 -14.64 -9.38
CA MET A 154 -1.85 -13.60 -8.64
C MET A 154 -2.36 -12.46 -9.55
N ILE A 155 -2.01 -12.49 -10.84
CA ILE A 155 -2.39 -11.47 -11.81
C ILE A 155 -3.83 -11.72 -12.26
N VAL A 156 -4.68 -10.71 -12.11
CA VAL A 156 -6.10 -10.80 -12.53
C VAL A 156 -6.32 -10.04 -13.83
N ARG A 157 -5.63 -8.92 -14.02
CA ARG A 157 -5.88 -8.03 -15.16
C ARG A 157 -4.60 -7.32 -15.59
N TYR A 158 -4.48 -7.11 -16.89
CA TYR A 158 -3.47 -6.24 -17.48
C TYR A 158 -4.06 -4.89 -17.88
N VAL A 159 -3.29 -3.82 -17.67
CA VAL A 159 -3.72 -2.42 -17.84
C VAL A 159 -2.74 -1.60 -18.65
#